data_AF-A0A9R1RPN6-F1
#
_entry.id   AF-A0A9R1RPN6-F1
#
_cell.length_a   1.000
_cell.length_b   1.000
_cell.length_c   1.000
_cell.angle_alpha   90.00
_cell.angle_beta   90.00
_cell.angle_gamma   90.00
#
_symmetry.space_group_name_H-M   'P 1'
#
loop_
_entity.id
_entity.type
_entity.pdbx_description
1 polymer ?
#
loop_
_entity_poly.entity_id
_entity_poly.type
_entity_poly.pdbx_seq_one_letter_code
_entity_poly.pdbx_strand_id
1 'polypeptide(L)'
;MQLDDSDGALDSWARFCALSGELVGGAGDLSVGPRLAPVVADLCARGLATLVRDYFLHNLEETFRNNAVRMFWQKFHPYSSSSAVERIKFCVQESWPEDVLSAALEDICLEKSYQEKCVLVLAHALQSYEEKAQNRKLKAVECSSSLMPRYQLMVSSVLLTTLPLSFPEILNVYFKKKLEELNTMVDASDENDQLVSHELFGQSNVSAWDSKMDIDSQEKVISESCTLVKNIGKVVRDFRCLGFTSMTEDSYSSAIIWLLKSKVYELAGDDYRIPVLGSVKKWIQVVPLQFLHALLTYLGDSVDYDSGLSGLKSPLASRPSSFPGIGVPSQALLRWHMRLEYFAYETLQDLRIGKLFEIIVDYPESSPAIEDLKQCLEYTGQHSKLVDSFISSLRYRLLTAGASTNDILHQYVSTIKALRSIDPTGVFLEAVGEPIRDYLRGRKDTIKCIVTMLTDGSGGNTSGGNAGDNLLEELNRDAENQENADYDDHTNIDEKQAWLNSESWEPDPVEADPLKGSRSRRKIDILGLMVSIIGSKDQLVNEYRVMLAEKLLSKSDFDIDSDIRTLELLKDSFR
;
A
#
# COMPACT_ATOMS: atom_id res chain seq x y z
N MET A 1 -56.07 42.01 -33.52
CA MET A 1 -55.73 42.00 -32.07
C MET A 1 -54.86 40.81 -31.66
N GLN A 2 -54.93 39.64 -32.31
CA GLN A 2 -53.97 38.53 -32.07
C GLN A 2 -52.62 38.68 -32.82
N LEU A 3 -52.54 39.51 -33.88
CA LEU A 3 -51.33 39.73 -34.68
C LEU A 3 -50.35 40.76 -34.06
N ASP A 4 -50.85 41.78 -33.33
CA ASP A 4 -49.97 42.75 -32.65
C ASP A 4 -49.23 42.14 -31.45
N ASP A 5 -49.83 41.12 -30.81
CA ASP A 5 -49.25 40.49 -29.61
C ASP A 5 -48.16 39.47 -29.98
N SER A 6 -48.20 38.91 -31.20
CA SER A 6 -47.13 38.06 -31.74
C SER A 6 -45.88 38.85 -32.13
N ASP A 7 -46.04 40.04 -32.71
CA ASP A 7 -44.90 40.91 -33.08
C ASP A 7 -44.18 41.43 -31.83
N GLY A 8 -44.92 41.78 -30.77
CA GLY A 8 -44.35 42.16 -29.48
C GLY A 8 -43.58 41.03 -28.78
N ALA A 9 -44.07 39.79 -28.88
CA ALA A 9 -43.37 38.62 -28.32
C ALA A 9 -42.05 38.32 -29.07
N LEU A 10 -42.05 38.46 -30.41
CA LEU A 10 -40.86 38.26 -31.24
C LEU A 10 -39.79 39.34 -30.99
N ASP A 11 -40.21 40.60 -30.82
CA ASP A 11 -39.31 41.71 -30.49
C ASP A 11 -38.70 41.56 -29.08
N SER A 12 -39.51 41.17 -28.08
CA SER A 12 -39.01 40.83 -26.73
C SER A 12 -38.06 39.63 -26.75
N TRP A 13 -38.33 38.60 -27.56
CA TRP A 13 -37.44 37.44 -27.72
C TRP A 13 -36.13 37.81 -28.42
N ALA A 14 -36.18 38.59 -29.51
CA ALA A 14 -34.98 39.05 -30.21
C ALA A 14 -34.09 39.93 -29.30
N ARG A 15 -34.69 40.81 -28.50
CA ARG A 15 -33.99 41.59 -27.47
C ARG A 15 -33.36 40.70 -26.41
N PHE A 16 -34.06 39.65 -25.96
CA PHE A 16 -33.51 38.69 -25.01
C PHE A 16 -32.30 37.96 -25.60
N CYS A 17 -32.39 37.45 -26.83
CA CYS A 17 -31.27 36.80 -27.50
C CYS A 17 -30.05 37.74 -27.62
N ALA A 18 -30.24 38.98 -28.06
CA ALA A 18 -29.14 39.95 -28.17
C ALA A 18 -28.48 40.28 -26.82
N LEU A 19 -29.29 40.58 -25.79
CA LEU A 19 -28.79 40.89 -24.44
C LEU A 19 -28.14 39.67 -23.78
N SER A 20 -28.64 38.46 -24.04
CA SER A 20 -28.03 37.22 -23.55
C SER A 20 -26.69 36.93 -24.23
N GLY A 21 -26.56 37.22 -25.52
CA GLY A 21 -25.29 37.11 -26.24
C GLY A 21 -24.26 38.14 -25.78
N GLU A 22 -24.69 39.39 -25.54
CA GLU A 22 -23.84 40.46 -24.99
C GLU A 22 -23.37 40.13 -23.57
N LEU A 23 -24.26 39.58 -22.72
CA LEU A 23 -23.92 39.15 -21.36
C LEU A 23 -22.94 37.96 -21.35
N VAL A 24 -23.13 36.97 -22.22
CA VAL A 24 -22.27 35.78 -22.28
C VAL A 24 -20.92 36.09 -22.96
N GLY A 25 -20.89 37.00 -23.94
CA GLY A 25 -19.67 37.42 -24.63
C GLY A 25 -18.91 38.60 -23.99
N GLY A 26 -19.47 39.24 -22.96
CA GLY A 26 -19.02 40.51 -22.39
C GLY A 26 -17.68 40.52 -21.62
N ALA A 27 -16.90 39.45 -21.67
CA ALA A 27 -15.56 39.35 -21.07
C ALA A 27 -15.44 39.90 -19.63
N GLY A 28 -16.47 39.71 -18.79
CA GLY A 28 -16.49 40.19 -17.41
C GLY A 28 -17.52 41.28 -17.09
N ASP A 29 -18.15 41.89 -18.11
CA ASP A 29 -19.11 42.98 -17.89
C ASP A 29 -20.54 42.48 -17.58
N LEU A 30 -20.99 42.70 -16.34
CA LEU A 30 -22.34 42.38 -15.88
C LEU A 30 -23.32 43.56 -16.01
N SER A 31 -22.90 44.69 -16.61
CA SER A 31 -23.72 45.90 -16.78
C SER A 31 -25.01 45.69 -17.59
N VAL A 32 -25.05 44.62 -18.38
CA VAL A 32 -26.22 44.21 -19.19
C VAL A 32 -27.32 43.57 -18.33
N GLY A 33 -27.00 43.06 -17.14
CA GLY A 33 -27.93 42.35 -16.26
C GLY A 33 -29.22 43.12 -15.89
N PRO A 34 -29.13 44.40 -15.47
CA PRO A 34 -30.31 45.23 -15.19
C PRO A 34 -31.23 45.45 -16.40
N ARG A 35 -30.68 45.43 -17.62
CA ARG A 35 -31.45 45.56 -18.88
C ARG A 35 -32.15 44.25 -19.26
N LEU A 36 -31.65 43.11 -18.77
CA LEU A 36 -32.21 41.78 -19.02
C LEU A 36 -33.48 41.52 -18.18
N ALA A 37 -33.52 42.00 -16.94
CA ALA A 37 -34.63 41.79 -16.01
C ALA A 37 -36.04 42.18 -16.55
N PRO A 38 -36.26 43.36 -17.17
CA PRO A 38 -37.58 43.70 -17.71
C PRO A 38 -38.00 42.81 -18.90
N VAL A 39 -37.06 42.38 -19.73
CA VAL A 39 -37.33 41.53 -20.90
C VAL A 39 -37.68 40.10 -20.46
N VAL A 40 -36.95 39.58 -19.47
CA VAL A 40 -37.24 38.27 -18.86
C VAL A 40 -38.62 38.28 -18.19
N ALA A 41 -38.99 39.37 -17.51
CA ALA A 41 -40.31 39.49 -16.89
C ALA A 41 -41.45 39.50 -17.92
N ASP A 42 -41.28 40.16 -19.07
CA ASP A 42 -42.27 40.15 -20.18
C ASP A 42 -42.42 38.74 -20.77
N LEU A 43 -41.31 38.05 -21.05
CA LEU A 43 -41.32 36.69 -21.59
C LEU A 43 -41.91 35.67 -20.61
N CYS A 44 -41.63 35.81 -19.31
CA CYS A 44 -42.22 34.96 -18.27
C CYS A 44 -43.73 35.22 -18.13
N ALA A 45 -44.19 36.47 -18.25
CA ALA A 45 -45.62 36.81 -18.25
C ALA A 45 -46.39 36.14 -19.41
N ARG A 46 -45.70 35.88 -20.53
CA ARG A 46 -46.23 35.15 -21.70
C ARG A 46 -46.09 33.62 -21.59
N GLY A 47 -45.55 33.09 -20.48
CA GLY A 47 -45.39 31.65 -20.25
C GLY A 47 -44.15 31.01 -20.88
N LEU A 48 -43.20 31.80 -21.39
CA LEU A 48 -41.99 31.32 -22.08
C LEU A 48 -40.78 31.07 -21.15
N ALA A 49 -41.01 30.95 -19.84
CA ALA A 49 -39.93 30.83 -18.84
C ALA A 49 -39.02 29.61 -19.06
N THR A 50 -39.56 28.47 -19.52
CA THR A 50 -38.76 27.28 -19.83
C THR A 50 -37.87 27.49 -21.05
N LEU A 51 -38.37 28.17 -22.08
CA LEU A 51 -37.62 28.47 -23.30
C LEU A 51 -36.48 29.45 -23.03
N VAL A 52 -36.73 30.48 -22.21
CA VAL A 52 -35.72 31.44 -21.74
C VAL A 52 -34.56 30.71 -21.04
N ARG A 53 -34.88 29.78 -20.14
CA ARG A 53 -33.89 28.98 -19.42
C ARG A 53 -33.07 28.11 -20.37
N ASP A 54 -33.75 27.32 -21.20
CA ASP A 54 -33.11 26.28 -22.00
C ASP A 54 -32.27 26.93 -23.11
N TYR A 55 -32.72 28.03 -23.71
CA TYR A 55 -31.92 28.84 -24.64
C TYR A 55 -30.69 29.45 -23.98
N PHE A 56 -30.83 30.02 -22.78
CA PHE A 56 -29.71 30.64 -22.08
C PHE A 56 -28.63 29.62 -21.71
N LEU A 57 -29.03 28.44 -21.20
CA LEU A 57 -28.11 27.35 -20.92
C LEU A 57 -27.43 26.84 -22.21
N HIS A 58 -28.16 26.72 -23.31
CA HIS A 58 -27.57 26.32 -24.59
C HIS A 58 -26.53 27.32 -25.12
N ASN A 59 -26.82 28.63 -25.01
CA ASN A 59 -25.89 29.69 -25.40
C ASN A 59 -24.62 29.68 -24.52
N LEU A 60 -24.77 29.41 -23.21
CA LEU A 60 -23.63 29.20 -22.31
C LEU A 60 -22.82 27.97 -22.69
N GLU A 61 -23.49 26.85 -22.99
CA GLU A 61 -22.85 25.60 -23.41
C GLU A 61 -21.99 25.80 -24.66
N GLU A 62 -22.54 26.43 -25.69
CA GLU A 62 -21.85 26.68 -26.96
C GLU A 62 -20.65 27.60 -26.76
N THR A 63 -20.81 28.68 -25.98
CA THR A 63 -19.72 29.61 -25.68
C THR A 63 -18.61 28.93 -24.85
N PHE A 64 -18.99 28.17 -23.83
CA PHE A 64 -18.05 27.43 -22.99
C PHE A 64 -17.26 26.40 -23.80
N ARG A 65 -17.94 25.65 -24.67
CA ARG A 65 -17.33 24.64 -25.55
C ARG A 65 -16.36 25.25 -26.55
N ASN A 66 -16.77 26.32 -27.23
CA ASN A 66 -16.00 26.91 -28.33
C ASN A 66 -14.80 27.74 -27.85
N ASN A 67 -14.92 28.37 -26.68
CA ASN A 67 -13.89 29.22 -26.12
C ASN A 67 -13.09 28.48 -25.03
N ALA A 68 -13.69 28.28 -23.86
CA ALA A 68 -13.01 27.79 -22.65
C ALA A 68 -12.42 26.38 -22.84
N VAL A 69 -13.26 25.42 -23.26
CA VAL A 69 -12.89 24.00 -23.36
C VAL A 69 -11.86 23.78 -24.47
N ARG A 70 -12.04 24.43 -25.62
CA ARG A 70 -11.08 24.36 -26.73
C ARG A 70 -9.72 24.92 -26.32
N MET A 71 -9.69 26.10 -25.70
CA MET A 71 -8.43 26.71 -25.24
C MET A 71 -7.77 25.87 -24.14
N PHE A 72 -8.56 25.28 -23.24
CA PHE A 72 -8.07 24.39 -22.20
C PHE A 72 -7.36 23.16 -22.80
N TRP A 73 -8.01 22.42 -23.70
CA TRP A 73 -7.43 21.21 -24.29
C TRP A 73 -6.28 21.50 -25.27
N GLN A 74 -6.28 22.65 -25.95
CA GLN A 74 -5.17 23.08 -26.80
C GLN A 74 -3.84 23.19 -26.04
N LYS A 75 -3.86 23.56 -24.76
CA LYS A 75 -2.66 23.61 -23.93
C LYS A 75 -2.01 22.24 -23.70
N PHE A 76 -2.78 21.16 -23.79
CA PHE A 76 -2.31 19.78 -23.59
C PHE A 76 -2.06 19.00 -24.90
N HIS A 77 -2.36 19.61 -26.04
CA HIS A 77 -2.13 19.01 -27.37
C HIS A 77 -0.67 18.66 -27.66
N PRO A 78 0.34 19.52 -27.32
CA PRO A 78 1.74 19.21 -27.55
C PRO A 78 2.16 17.88 -26.94
N TYR A 79 1.80 17.64 -25.67
CA TYR A 79 2.06 16.39 -24.97
C TYR A 79 1.33 15.19 -25.56
N SER A 80 0.08 15.39 -25.99
CA SER A 80 -0.74 14.34 -26.60
C SER A 80 -0.22 13.91 -27.98
N SER A 81 0.51 14.79 -28.68
CA SER A 81 1.10 14.52 -29.99
C SER A 81 2.53 13.96 -29.93
N SER A 82 3.17 13.97 -28.76
CA SER A 82 4.57 13.56 -28.61
C SER A 82 4.74 12.05 -28.46
N SER A 83 5.89 11.55 -28.92
CA SER A 83 6.30 10.16 -28.71
C SER A 83 6.52 9.84 -27.23
N ALA A 84 6.48 8.56 -26.83
CA ALA A 84 6.68 8.16 -25.44
C ALA A 84 8.02 8.64 -24.85
N VAL A 85 9.07 8.71 -25.67
CA VAL A 85 10.41 9.19 -25.28
C VAL A 85 10.42 10.71 -25.07
N GLU A 86 9.71 11.46 -25.91
CA GLU A 86 9.56 12.91 -25.75
C GLU A 86 8.67 13.27 -24.54
N ARG A 87 7.62 12.48 -24.26
CA ARG A 87 6.79 12.65 -23.05
C ARG A 87 7.63 12.53 -21.77
N ILE A 88 8.53 11.55 -21.70
CA ILE A 88 9.47 11.41 -20.58
C ILE A 88 10.40 12.63 -20.48
N LYS A 89 10.87 13.16 -21.61
CA LYS A 89 11.71 14.37 -21.65
C LYS A 89 10.96 15.62 -21.13
N PHE A 90 9.69 15.80 -21.50
CA PHE A 90 8.84 16.88 -20.98
C PHE A 90 8.65 16.82 -19.46
N CYS A 91 8.61 15.62 -18.88
CA CYS A 91 8.43 15.44 -17.43
C CYS A 91 9.71 15.68 -16.61
N VAL A 92 10.89 15.47 -17.22
CA VAL A 92 12.19 15.52 -16.54
C VAL A 92 12.87 16.89 -16.66
N GLN A 93 12.66 17.61 -17.77
CA GLN A 93 13.50 18.76 -18.13
C GLN A 93 12.82 20.13 -17.95
N GLU A 94 11.48 20.17 -17.87
CA GLU A 94 10.70 21.39 -17.73
C GLU A 94 9.63 21.15 -16.65
N SER A 95 9.31 22.12 -15.80
CA SER A 95 8.16 22.13 -14.87
C SER A 95 6.80 22.09 -15.61
N TRP A 96 6.76 21.47 -16.79
CA TRP A 96 5.73 21.57 -17.80
C TRP A 96 4.35 21.11 -17.31
N PRO A 97 4.18 19.97 -16.60
CA PRO A 97 2.87 19.59 -16.08
C PRO A 97 2.37 20.53 -14.97
N GLU A 98 3.21 21.33 -14.33
CA GLU A 98 2.83 22.12 -13.16
C GLU A 98 2.34 23.50 -13.56
N ASP A 99 3.16 24.21 -14.33
CA ASP A 99 2.87 25.57 -14.75
C ASP A 99 1.73 25.59 -15.77
N VAL A 100 1.73 24.63 -16.71
CA VAL A 100 0.69 24.53 -17.74
C VAL A 100 -0.64 24.07 -17.14
N LEU A 101 -0.64 23.09 -16.23
CA LEU A 101 -1.87 22.62 -15.59
C LEU A 101 -2.48 23.68 -14.68
N SER A 102 -1.68 24.32 -13.84
CA SER A 102 -2.15 25.35 -12.92
C SER A 102 -2.69 26.56 -13.69
N ALA A 103 -1.97 27.04 -14.72
CA ALA A 103 -2.45 28.13 -15.56
C ALA A 103 -3.68 27.75 -16.40
N ALA A 104 -3.76 26.51 -16.91
CA ALA A 104 -4.94 26.03 -17.63
C ALA A 104 -6.17 25.93 -16.71
N LEU A 105 -5.99 25.45 -15.48
CA LEU A 105 -7.05 25.35 -14.48
C LEU A 105 -7.53 26.72 -14.01
N GLU A 106 -6.63 27.66 -13.80
CA GLU A 106 -6.98 29.04 -13.45
C GLU A 106 -7.84 29.69 -14.54
N ASP A 107 -7.43 29.61 -15.80
CA ASP A 107 -8.17 30.20 -16.92
C ASP A 107 -9.58 29.62 -17.05
N ILE A 108 -9.72 28.28 -17.00
CA ILE A 108 -11.03 27.65 -17.13
C ILE A 108 -11.92 27.88 -15.90
N CYS A 109 -11.35 27.95 -14.70
CA CYS A 109 -12.10 28.27 -13.48
C CYS A 109 -12.54 29.75 -13.46
N LEU A 110 -11.72 30.67 -13.98
CA LEU A 110 -12.10 32.07 -14.14
C LEU A 110 -13.29 32.21 -15.10
N GLU A 111 -13.23 31.57 -16.26
CA GLU A 111 -14.32 31.58 -17.24
C GLU A 111 -15.59 30.92 -16.68
N LYS A 112 -15.46 29.77 -16.00
CA LYS A 112 -16.57 29.13 -15.29
C LYS A 112 -17.19 30.07 -14.25
N SER A 113 -16.37 30.75 -13.44
CA SER A 113 -16.85 31.69 -12.41
C SER A 113 -17.59 32.88 -13.01
N TYR A 114 -17.17 33.34 -14.20
CA TYR A 114 -17.86 34.37 -14.94
C TYR A 114 -19.24 33.90 -15.40
N GLN A 115 -19.31 32.72 -16.04
CA GLN A 115 -20.56 32.13 -16.45
C GLN A 115 -21.50 31.83 -15.27
N GLU A 116 -20.99 31.42 -14.11
CA GLU A 116 -21.78 31.28 -12.87
C GLU A 116 -22.41 32.63 -12.45
N LYS A 117 -21.69 33.74 -12.58
CA LYS A 117 -22.25 35.09 -12.33
C LYS A 117 -23.34 35.43 -13.36
N CYS A 118 -23.17 35.10 -14.63
CA CYS A 118 -24.21 35.28 -15.67
C CYS A 118 -25.47 34.46 -15.34
N VAL A 119 -25.29 33.22 -14.87
CA VAL A 119 -26.37 32.35 -14.40
C VAL A 119 -27.08 32.95 -13.19
N LEU A 120 -26.35 33.51 -12.22
CA LEU A 120 -26.94 34.21 -11.07
C LEU A 120 -27.74 35.44 -11.48
N VAL A 121 -27.29 36.21 -12.47
CA VAL A 121 -28.03 37.35 -13.02
C VAL A 121 -29.38 36.90 -13.59
N LEU A 122 -29.41 35.81 -14.36
CA LEU A 122 -30.67 35.26 -14.87
C LEU A 122 -31.55 34.67 -13.74
N ALA A 123 -30.95 33.96 -12.78
CA ALA A 123 -31.66 33.40 -11.64
C ALA A 123 -32.35 34.51 -10.83
N HIS A 124 -31.66 35.63 -10.57
CA HIS A 124 -32.23 36.78 -9.87
C HIS A 124 -33.34 37.47 -10.68
N ALA A 125 -33.20 37.57 -12.01
CA ALA A 125 -34.26 38.09 -12.88
C ALA A 125 -35.53 37.21 -12.84
N LEU A 126 -35.36 35.89 -12.85
CA LEU A 126 -36.46 34.92 -12.73
C LEU A 126 -37.08 34.94 -11.33
N GLN A 127 -36.27 35.02 -10.27
CA GLN A 127 -36.74 35.09 -8.89
C GLN A 127 -37.55 36.38 -8.64
N SER A 128 -37.08 37.53 -9.13
CA SER A 128 -37.83 38.80 -9.02
C SER A 128 -39.20 38.73 -9.72
N TYR A 129 -39.31 37.95 -10.80
CA TYR A 129 -40.59 37.68 -11.45
C TYR A 129 -41.46 36.72 -10.62
N GLU A 130 -40.90 35.61 -10.14
CA GLU A 130 -41.58 34.60 -9.31
C GLU A 130 -42.18 35.24 -8.04
N GLU A 131 -41.44 36.12 -7.36
CA GLU A 131 -41.90 36.88 -6.19
C GLU A 131 -43.06 37.83 -6.54
N LYS A 132 -43.02 38.49 -7.71
CA LYS A 132 -44.11 39.34 -8.21
C LYS A 132 -45.34 38.54 -8.64
N ALA A 133 -45.16 37.32 -9.12
CA ALA A 133 -46.22 36.43 -9.60
C ALA A 133 -46.93 35.66 -8.46
N GLN A 134 -46.21 35.30 -7.39
CA GLN A 134 -46.78 34.71 -6.17
C GLN A 134 -47.76 35.68 -5.48
N ASN A 135 -47.45 36.98 -5.47
CA ASN A 135 -48.36 38.03 -5.02
C ASN A 135 -49.66 38.12 -5.87
N ARG A 136 -49.71 37.48 -7.05
CA ARG A 136 -50.85 37.47 -7.99
C ARG A 136 -51.60 36.12 -8.07
N LYS A 137 -51.32 35.14 -7.20
CA LYS A 137 -51.95 33.80 -7.16
C LYS A 137 -51.82 32.96 -8.45
N LEU A 138 -50.72 33.08 -9.19
CA LEU A 138 -50.42 32.21 -10.34
C LEU A 138 -49.59 31.00 -9.87
N LYS A 139 -49.82 29.80 -10.44
CA LYS A 139 -49.01 28.59 -10.17
C LYS A 139 -47.58 28.83 -10.69
N ALA A 140 -46.67 29.26 -9.82
CA ALA A 140 -45.27 29.44 -10.17
C ALA A 140 -44.58 28.07 -10.28
N VAL A 141 -43.99 27.79 -11.45
CA VAL A 141 -42.99 26.73 -11.59
C VAL A 141 -41.70 27.28 -10.98
N GLU A 142 -41.10 26.59 -10.01
CA GLU A 142 -39.78 26.95 -9.47
C GLU A 142 -38.71 26.78 -10.56
N CYS A 143 -38.46 27.84 -11.31
CA CYS A 143 -37.51 27.84 -12.43
C CYS A 143 -36.12 28.30 -11.97
N SER A 144 -36.07 29.23 -11.00
CA SER A 144 -34.83 29.84 -10.48
C SER A 144 -33.92 28.85 -9.72
N SER A 145 -34.48 27.98 -8.87
CA SER A 145 -33.72 27.04 -8.02
C SER A 145 -32.98 25.95 -8.80
N SER A 146 -33.47 25.60 -9.99
CA SER A 146 -32.93 24.52 -10.82
C SER A 146 -31.78 24.94 -11.75
N LEU A 147 -31.53 26.26 -11.90
CA LEU A 147 -30.65 26.78 -12.95
C LEU A 147 -29.17 26.49 -12.68
N MET A 148 -28.70 26.76 -11.46
CA MET A 148 -27.29 26.60 -11.08
C MET A 148 -26.84 25.12 -11.12
N PRO A 149 -27.59 24.15 -10.55
CA PRO A 149 -27.21 22.74 -10.65
C PRO A 149 -27.19 22.22 -12.09
N ARG A 150 -28.12 22.68 -12.95
CA ARG A 150 -28.14 22.32 -14.38
C ARG A 150 -26.93 22.85 -15.12
N TYR A 151 -26.53 24.09 -14.83
CA TYR A 151 -25.29 24.65 -15.39
C TYR A 151 -24.05 23.88 -14.92
N GLN A 152 -23.94 23.54 -13.65
CA GLN A 152 -22.81 22.75 -13.13
C GLN A 152 -22.73 21.37 -13.80
N LEU A 153 -23.85 20.67 -13.95
CA LEU A 153 -23.91 19.40 -14.69
C LEU A 153 -23.55 19.57 -16.16
N MET A 154 -23.99 20.65 -16.80
CA MET A 154 -23.63 20.98 -18.18
C MET A 154 -22.12 21.14 -18.31
N VAL A 155 -21.47 21.96 -17.49
CA VAL A 155 -20.01 22.16 -17.49
C VAL A 155 -19.28 20.83 -17.36
N SER A 156 -19.64 20.01 -16.35
CA SER A 156 -19.01 18.70 -16.15
C SER A 156 -19.24 17.75 -17.32
N SER A 157 -20.44 17.74 -17.90
CA SER A 157 -20.76 16.88 -19.05
C SER A 157 -19.98 17.26 -20.31
N VAL A 158 -19.83 18.56 -20.61
CA VAL A 158 -19.06 19.05 -21.76
C VAL A 158 -17.59 18.70 -21.60
N LEU A 159 -17.04 18.85 -20.39
CA LEU A 159 -15.65 18.52 -20.10
C LEU A 159 -15.37 17.02 -20.17
N LEU A 160 -16.25 16.19 -19.62
CA LEU A 160 -16.09 14.73 -19.66
C LEU A 160 -16.25 14.17 -21.08
N THR A 161 -17.15 14.74 -21.90
CA THR A 161 -17.36 14.29 -23.29
C THR A 161 -16.25 14.74 -24.25
N THR A 162 -15.50 15.79 -23.89
CA THR A 162 -14.38 16.31 -24.69
C THR A 162 -13.00 15.89 -24.17
N LEU A 163 -12.96 15.04 -23.15
CA LEU A 163 -11.75 14.59 -22.47
C LEU A 163 -10.79 13.83 -23.42
N PRO A 164 -9.55 14.29 -23.60
CA PRO A 164 -8.52 13.54 -24.32
C PRO A 164 -8.10 12.27 -23.55
N LEU A 165 -7.87 11.17 -24.27
CA LEU A 165 -7.44 9.88 -23.69
C LEU A 165 -6.07 9.95 -22.98
N SER A 166 -5.23 10.91 -23.35
CA SER A 166 -3.90 11.15 -22.77
C SER A 166 -3.96 11.90 -21.43
N PHE A 167 -5.07 12.57 -21.12
CA PHE A 167 -5.14 13.46 -19.96
C PHE A 167 -5.03 12.74 -18.59
N PRO A 168 -5.63 11.56 -18.37
CA PRO A 168 -5.43 10.81 -17.12
C PRO A 168 -3.96 10.47 -16.87
N GLU A 169 -3.18 10.18 -17.92
CA GLU A 169 -1.74 9.92 -17.80
C GLU A 169 -0.97 11.17 -17.34
N ILE A 170 -1.31 12.35 -17.89
CA ILE A 170 -0.74 13.64 -17.45
C ILE A 170 -1.02 13.88 -15.97
N LEU A 171 -2.26 13.62 -15.54
CA LEU A 171 -2.67 13.84 -14.16
C LEU A 171 -1.94 12.89 -13.19
N ASN A 172 -1.79 11.62 -13.57
CA ASN A 172 -1.00 10.65 -12.81
C ASN A 172 0.46 11.08 -12.66
N VAL A 173 1.09 11.56 -13.74
CA VAL A 173 2.46 12.06 -13.72
C VAL A 173 2.60 13.29 -12.81
N TYR A 174 1.66 14.23 -12.87
CA TYR A 174 1.64 15.40 -12.00
C TYR A 174 1.61 15.00 -10.52
N PHE A 175 0.65 14.16 -10.10
CA PHE A 175 0.54 13.75 -8.70
C PHE A 175 1.73 12.92 -8.24
N LYS A 176 2.26 12.06 -9.12
CA LYS A 176 3.47 11.28 -8.84
C LYS A 176 4.66 12.19 -8.52
N LYS A 177 4.96 13.15 -9.39
CA LYS A 177 6.07 14.10 -9.19
C LYS A 177 5.88 14.92 -7.90
N LYS A 178 4.67 15.41 -7.65
CA LYS A 178 4.38 16.21 -6.45
C LYS A 178 4.50 15.42 -5.15
N LEU A 179 4.14 14.14 -5.16
CA LEU A 179 4.31 13.27 -3.99
C LEU A 179 5.76 12.82 -3.82
N GLU A 180 6.53 12.65 -4.89
CA GLU A 180 7.99 12.45 -4.82
C GLU A 180 8.68 13.67 -4.19
N GLU A 181 8.33 14.89 -4.62
CA GLU A 181 8.82 16.15 -4.00
C GLU A 181 8.45 16.25 -2.52
N LEU A 182 7.23 15.85 -2.15
CA LEU A 182 6.81 15.80 -0.75
C LEU A 182 7.65 14.78 0.04
N ASN A 183 7.92 13.61 -0.54
CA ASN A 183 8.72 12.57 0.10
C ASN A 183 10.16 13.02 0.34
N THR A 184 10.81 13.66 -0.65
CA THR A 184 12.19 14.13 -0.49
C THR A 184 12.32 15.24 0.55
N MET A 185 11.32 16.12 0.68
CA MET A 185 11.27 17.13 1.74
C MET A 185 11.13 16.51 3.14
N VAL A 186 10.33 15.44 3.27
CA VAL A 186 10.13 14.72 4.52
C VAL A 186 11.39 13.92 4.89
N ASP A 187 11.98 13.19 3.94
CA ASP A 187 13.21 12.42 4.17
C ASP A 187 14.37 13.35 4.60
N ALA A 188 14.48 14.55 4.01
CA ALA A 188 15.47 15.56 4.42
C ALA A 188 15.28 16.09 5.86
N SER A 189 14.06 15.97 6.41
CA SER A 189 13.79 16.35 7.81
C SER A 189 14.13 15.22 8.80
N ASP A 190 13.99 13.95 8.40
CA ASP A 190 14.28 12.79 9.25
C ASP A 190 15.81 12.52 9.40
N GLU A 191 16.62 12.85 8.38
CA GLU A 191 18.09 12.72 8.45
C GLU A 191 18.75 13.70 9.45
N ASN A 192 18.20 14.92 9.58
CA ASN A 192 18.69 15.90 10.56
C ASN A 192 18.41 15.47 12.00
N ASP A 193 17.29 14.78 12.26
CA ASP A 193 16.93 14.30 13.61
C ASP A 193 17.76 13.06 14.03
N GLN A 194 18.20 12.22 13.09
CA GLN A 194 19.06 11.06 13.38
C GLN A 194 20.51 11.43 13.70
N LEU A 195 21.04 12.52 13.13
CA LEU A 195 22.38 13.03 13.45
C LEU A 195 22.48 13.56 14.89
N VAL A 196 21.38 14.01 15.49
CA VAL A 196 21.36 14.53 16.87
C VAL A 196 21.34 13.40 17.91
N SER A 197 20.95 12.18 17.53
CA SER A 197 20.73 11.07 18.48
C SER A 197 21.94 10.12 18.67
N HIS A 198 22.99 10.22 17.86
CA HIS A 198 24.15 9.30 17.92
C HIS A 198 25.41 9.87 18.63
N GLU A 199 25.37 11.10 19.15
CA GLU A 199 26.50 11.71 19.90
C GLU A 199 26.24 11.84 21.41
N LEU A 200 25.99 10.73 22.11
CA LEU A 200 25.97 10.74 23.57
C LEU A 200 26.66 9.51 24.18
N PHE A 201 27.95 9.29 23.88
CA PHE A 201 28.89 8.61 24.78
C PHE A 201 30.34 8.98 24.44
N GLY A 202 30.98 9.86 25.22
CA GLY A 202 32.44 10.05 25.17
C GLY A 202 33.01 11.40 25.60
N GLN A 203 33.19 11.60 26.92
CA GLN A 203 34.19 12.44 27.61
C GLN A 203 34.27 13.98 27.42
N SER A 204 34.07 14.64 28.56
CA SER A 204 34.53 15.96 29.05
C SER A 204 35.70 16.69 28.35
N ASN A 205 35.49 17.96 27.95
CA ASN A 205 35.94 19.18 28.65
C ASN A 205 35.73 20.47 27.81
N VAL A 206 35.12 21.48 28.46
CA VAL A 206 35.27 22.95 28.28
C VAL A 206 35.32 23.50 26.84
N SER A 207 34.21 24.09 26.37
CA SER A 207 34.07 25.54 26.25
C SER A 207 32.62 25.89 25.85
N ALA A 208 32.03 26.84 26.56
CA ALA A 208 30.87 27.56 26.04
C ALA A 208 31.33 28.24 24.74
N TRP A 209 30.58 28.09 23.65
CA TRP A 209 30.23 29.11 22.63
C TRP A 209 29.06 28.58 21.79
N ASP A 210 27.98 29.38 21.79
CA ASP A 210 27.02 29.57 20.70
C ASP A 210 26.15 28.39 20.21
N SER A 211 25.20 27.95 21.05
CA SER A 211 24.03 27.18 20.60
C SER A 211 22.99 28.12 19.97
N LYS A 212 23.21 28.49 18.70
CA LYS A 212 22.21 29.22 17.90
C LYS A 212 22.28 28.85 16.42
N MET A 213 22.12 27.57 16.08
CA MET A 213 21.84 27.15 14.71
C MET A 213 20.84 25.99 14.68
N ASP A 214 19.94 26.07 13.70
CA ASP A 214 19.01 25.03 13.18
C ASP A 214 17.63 24.81 13.79
N ILE A 215 16.95 25.87 14.25
CA ILE A 215 15.46 25.87 14.34
C ILE A 215 14.84 26.45 13.06
N ASP A 216 15.45 27.50 12.49
CA ASP A 216 14.94 28.18 11.29
C ASP A 216 14.91 27.28 10.03
N SER A 217 15.78 26.28 9.94
CA SER A 217 15.91 25.37 8.80
C SER A 217 14.82 24.30 8.79
N GLN A 218 14.48 23.71 9.95
CA GLN A 218 13.40 22.71 10.08
C GLN A 218 12.01 23.35 9.94
N GLU A 219 11.82 24.55 10.50
CA GLU A 219 10.57 25.31 10.37
C GLU A 219 10.30 25.72 8.91
N LYS A 220 11.36 26.02 8.14
CA LYS A 220 11.27 26.32 6.71
C LYS A 220 10.86 25.11 5.87
N VAL A 221 11.41 23.92 6.13
CA VAL A 221 11.04 22.68 5.40
C VAL A 221 9.58 22.28 5.65
N ILE A 222 9.11 22.39 6.89
CA ILE A 222 7.71 22.11 7.25
C ILE A 222 6.76 23.13 6.58
N SER A 223 7.17 24.41 6.54
CA SER A 223 6.43 25.47 5.86
C SER A 223 6.34 25.22 4.35
N GLU A 224 7.45 24.84 3.71
CA GLU A 224 7.51 24.51 2.29
C GLU A 224 6.62 23.29 1.96
N SER A 225 6.70 22.21 2.74
CA SER A 225 5.81 21.04 2.62
C SER A 225 4.33 21.43 2.76
N CYS A 226 3.98 22.28 3.74
CA CYS A 226 2.62 22.78 3.90
C CYS A 226 2.15 23.60 2.69
N THR A 227 3.03 24.41 2.08
CA THR A 227 2.68 25.17 0.87
C THR A 227 2.48 24.26 -0.33
N LEU A 228 3.30 23.21 -0.48
CA LEU A 228 3.16 22.23 -1.54
C LEU A 228 1.80 21.51 -1.45
N VAL A 229 1.42 21.05 -0.24
CA VAL A 229 0.12 20.39 -0.04
C VAL A 229 -1.05 21.35 -0.30
N LYS A 230 -0.93 22.64 0.05
CA LYS A 230 -1.95 23.64 -0.30
C LYS A 230 -2.08 23.86 -1.82
N ASN A 231 -0.96 23.84 -2.55
CA ASN A 231 -0.97 23.96 -4.01
C ASN A 231 -1.65 22.74 -4.66
N ILE A 232 -1.32 21.53 -4.19
CA ILE A 232 -1.98 20.29 -4.61
C ILE A 232 -3.48 20.36 -4.26
N GLY A 233 -3.81 20.81 -3.05
CA GLY A 233 -5.19 20.99 -2.61
C GLY A 233 -5.97 21.96 -3.49
N LYS A 234 -5.35 23.06 -3.93
CA LYS A 234 -5.97 24.02 -4.88
C LYS A 234 -6.31 23.31 -6.20
N VAL A 235 -5.36 22.59 -6.78
CA VAL A 235 -5.56 21.83 -8.02
C VAL A 235 -6.68 20.79 -7.86
N VAL A 236 -6.70 20.04 -6.76
CA VAL A 236 -7.76 19.05 -6.48
C VAL A 236 -9.12 19.73 -6.33
N ARG A 237 -9.19 20.90 -5.66
CA ARG A 237 -10.41 21.69 -5.54
C ARG A 237 -10.91 22.16 -6.91
N ASP A 238 -10.02 22.69 -7.74
CA ASP A 238 -10.35 23.20 -9.08
C ASP A 238 -10.88 22.07 -9.97
N PHE A 239 -10.27 20.88 -9.93
CA PHE A 239 -10.80 19.70 -10.61
C PHE A 239 -12.15 19.23 -10.07
N ARG A 240 -12.34 19.24 -8.74
CA ARG A 240 -13.64 18.93 -8.11
C ARG A 240 -14.72 19.92 -8.56
N CYS A 241 -14.38 21.20 -8.69
CA CYS A 241 -15.25 22.25 -9.21
C CYS A 241 -15.64 22.05 -10.68
N LEU A 242 -14.77 21.43 -11.49
CA LEU A 242 -15.03 21.12 -12.90
C LEU A 242 -15.79 19.79 -13.09
N GLY A 243 -15.91 18.97 -12.04
CA GLY A 243 -16.59 17.67 -12.07
C GLY A 243 -15.67 16.47 -12.33
N PHE A 244 -14.36 16.64 -12.18
CA PHE A 244 -13.36 15.57 -12.36
C PHE A 244 -13.01 14.83 -11.06
N THR A 245 -13.92 14.80 -10.08
CA THR A 245 -13.66 14.24 -8.74
C THR A 245 -13.07 12.84 -8.77
N SER A 246 -13.75 11.89 -9.41
CA SER A 246 -13.30 10.49 -9.44
C SER A 246 -11.96 10.31 -10.12
N MET A 247 -11.67 11.09 -11.17
CA MET A 247 -10.41 11.01 -11.91
C MET A 247 -9.26 11.54 -11.07
N THR A 248 -9.45 12.68 -10.40
CA THR A 248 -8.43 13.24 -9.51
C THR A 248 -8.17 12.33 -8.32
N GLU A 249 -9.22 11.74 -7.74
CA GLU A 249 -9.13 10.77 -6.65
C GLU A 249 -8.38 9.49 -7.05
N ASP A 250 -8.67 8.96 -8.24
CA ASP A 250 -7.94 7.83 -8.81
C ASP A 250 -6.46 8.18 -9.07
N SER A 251 -6.17 9.37 -9.58
CA SER A 251 -4.80 9.76 -9.91
C SER A 251 -3.90 9.94 -8.68
N TYR A 252 -4.33 10.67 -7.65
CA TYR A 252 -3.50 10.78 -6.45
C TYR A 252 -3.44 9.44 -5.69
N SER A 253 -4.49 8.60 -5.75
CA SER A 253 -4.46 7.27 -5.14
C SER A 253 -3.41 6.37 -5.79
N SER A 254 -3.38 6.35 -7.12
CA SER A 254 -2.41 5.61 -7.91
C SER A 254 -0.98 6.09 -7.62
N ALA A 255 -0.80 7.40 -7.48
CA ALA A 255 0.49 7.98 -7.13
C ALA A 255 0.96 7.59 -5.71
N ILE A 256 0.06 7.59 -4.71
CA ILE A 256 0.37 7.13 -3.35
C ILE A 256 0.76 5.64 -3.35
N ILE A 257 -0.02 4.79 -4.01
CA ILE A 257 0.24 3.35 -4.10
C ILE A 257 1.57 3.09 -4.81
N TRP A 258 1.84 3.83 -5.89
CA TRP A 258 3.11 3.74 -6.61
C TRP A 258 4.31 4.13 -5.72
N LEU A 259 4.20 5.22 -4.98
CA LEU A 259 5.27 5.69 -4.09
C LEU A 259 5.52 4.70 -2.96
N LEU A 260 4.44 4.18 -2.35
CA LEU A 260 4.53 3.14 -1.33
C LEU A 260 5.20 1.89 -1.88
N LYS A 261 4.82 1.45 -3.09
CA LYS A 261 5.48 0.33 -3.76
C LYS A 261 6.97 0.62 -3.93
N SER A 262 7.34 1.79 -4.46
CA SER A 262 8.75 2.16 -4.65
C SER A 262 9.52 2.14 -3.32
N LYS A 263 8.95 2.68 -2.24
CA LYS A 263 9.58 2.70 -0.92
C LYS A 263 9.75 1.31 -0.33
N VAL A 264 8.76 0.43 -0.50
CA VAL A 264 8.88 -0.98 -0.10
C VAL A 264 10.02 -1.65 -0.86
N TYR A 265 10.17 -1.44 -2.18
CA TYR A 265 11.27 -2.03 -2.95
C TYR A 265 12.65 -1.50 -2.54
N GLU A 266 12.75 -0.21 -2.22
CA GLU A 266 13.99 0.43 -1.72
C GLU A 266 14.42 -0.16 -0.38
N LEU A 267 13.50 -0.27 0.57
CA LEU A 267 13.77 -0.81 1.91
C LEU A 267 13.95 -2.33 1.90
N ALA A 268 13.24 -3.04 1.02
CA ALA A 268 13.23 -4.50 0.94
C ALA A 268 14.35 -5.08 0.06
N GLY A 269 15.47 -4.36 -0.12
CA GLY A 269 16.64 -4.81 -0.87
C GLY A 269 17.19 -6.17 -0.42
N ASP A 270 18.34 -6.56 -0.97
CA ASP A 270 18.92 -7.90 -0.72
C ASP A 270 19.63 -8.04 0.65
N ASP A 271 19.45 -7.08 1.57
CA ASP A 271 19.90 -7.21 2.96
C ASP A 271 18.73 -7.69 3.84
N TYR A 272 18.83 -8.95 4.30
CA TYR A 272 17.79 -9.63 5.08
C TYR A 272 17.98 -9.51 6.60
N ARG A 273 19.03 -8.81 7.05
CA ARG A 273 19.38 -8.67 8.47
C ARG A 273 18.61 -7.58 9.19
N ILE A 274 17.87 -6.76 8.45
CA ILE A 274 17.17 -5.58 8.98
C ILE A 274 15.66 -5.79 8.79
N PRO A 275 14.84 -5.59 9.84
CA PRO A 275 13.38 -5.62 9.70
C PRO A 275 12.89 -4.38 8.94
N VAL A 276 12.00 -4.61 7.98
CA VAL A 276 11.50 -3.59 7.03
C VAL A 276 10.11 -3.08 7.43
N LEU A 277 9.26 -3.94 8.01
CA LEU A 277 7.86 -3.60 8.29
C LEU A 277 7.70 -2.34 9.17
N GLY A 278 8.52 -2.21 10.22
CA GLY A 278 8.45 -1.05 11.13
C GLY A 278 8.69 0.27 10.40
N SER A 279 9.72 0.31 9.54
CA SER A 279 10.06 1.48 8.72
C SER A 279 8.95 1.81 7.73
N VAL A 280 8.35 0.80 7.10
CA VAL A 280 7.22 0.99 6.17
C VAL A 280 5.99 1.56 6.89
N LYS A 281 5.66 1.05 8.08
CA LYS A 281 4.55 1.58 8.89
C LYS A 281 4.77 3.04 9.28
N LYS A 282 5.98 3.38 9.76
CA LYS A 282 6.34 4.76 10.08
C LYS A 282 6.19 5.64 8.85
N TRP A 283 6.71 5.20 7.70
CA TRP A 283 6.63 5.95 6.46
C TRP A 283 5.17 6.18 6.01
N ILE A 284 4.30 5.17 6.10
CA ILE A 284 2.86 5.31 5.80
C ILE A 284 2.21 6.38 6.70
N GLN A 285 2.59 6.44 7.97
CA GLN A 285 2.07 7.45 8.90
C GLN A 285 2.56 8.84 8.56
N VAL A 286 3.84 9.00 8.25
CA VAL A 286 4.47 10.32 8.04
C VAL A 286 4.11 10.91 6.68
N VAL A 287 4.13 10.14 5.60
CA VAL A 287 4.00 10.68 4.23
C VAL A 287 2.54 10.63 3.73
N PRO A 288 1.98 9.47 3.36
CA PRO A 288 0.67 9.45 2.71
C PRO A 288 -0.48 9.79 3.65
N LEU A 289 -0.45 9.39 4.94
CA LEU A 289 -1.54 9.72 5.86
C LEU A 289 -1.56 11.20 6.25
N GLN A 290 -0.41 11.83 6.49
CA GLN A 290 -0.36 13.28 6.73
C GLN A 290 -0.77 14.07 5.48
N PHE A 291 -0.30 13.66 4.30
CA PHE A 291 -0.75 14.23 3.03
C PHE A 291 -2.27 14.17 2.88
N LEU A 292 -2.87 12.99 3.06
CA LEU A 292 -4.31 12.80 2.94
C LEU A 292 -5.08 13.62 3.98
N HIS A 293 -4.61 13.67 5.22
CA HIS A 293 -5.22 14.48 6.27
C HIS A 293 -5.20 15.97 5.93
N ALA A 294 -4.04 16.50 5.50
CA ALA A 294 -3.89 17.90 5.11
C ALA A 294 -4.70 18.24 3.85
N LEU A 295 -4.76 17.34 2.87
CA LEU A 295 -5.59 17.50 1.67
C LEU A 295 -7.08 17.57 2.01
N LEU A 296 -7.58 16.64 2.83
CA LEU A 296 -8.99 16.63 3.24
C LEU A 296 -9.35 17.88 4.07
N THR A 297 -8.45 18.30 4.95
CA THR A 297 -8.60 19.54 5.73
C THR A 297 -8.70 20.76 4.81
N TYR A 298 -7.86 20.83 3.77
CA TYR A 298 -7.88 21.93 2.79
C TYR A 298 -9.15 21.96 1.94
N LEU A 299 -9.72 20.79 1.63
CA LEU A 299 -10.95 20.67 0.84
C LEU A 299 -12.21 21.01 1.65
N GLY A 300 -12.10 21.20 2.97
CA GLY A 300 -13.22 21.61 3.82
C GLY A 300 -14.20 20.48 4.13
N ASP A 301 -13.82 19.22 3.91
CA ASP A 301 -14.56 18.06 4.41
C ASP A 301 -14.37 18.05 5.95
N SER A 302 -15.27 18.73 6.67
CA SER A 302 -15.06 19.18 8.04
C SER A 302 -14.84 18.04 9.05
N VAL A 303 -13.82 18.21 9.88
CA VAL A 303 -13.62 17.51 11.14
C VAL A 303 -14.61 18.08 12.16
N ASP A 304 -15.74 17.42 12.38
CA ASP A 304 -16.64 17.74 13.51
C ASP A 304 -16.24 16.94 14.74
N TYR A 305 -15.92 17.67 15.82
CA TYR A 305 -15.74 17.15 17.17
C TYR A 305 -17.09 17.11 17.86
N ASP A 306 -17.88 16.04 17.66
CA ASP A 306 -18.67 15.44 18.74
C ASP A 306 -19.48 14.21 18.29
N SER A 307 -19.58 13.26 19.23
CA SER A 307 -20.53 12.13 19.30
C SER A 307 -20.06 10.72 18.88
N GLY A 308 -19.80 9.90 19.90
CA GLY A 308 -20.48 8.61 20.13
C GLY A 308 -20.11 7.42 19.23
N LEU A 309 -19.17 6.60 19.71
CA LEU A 309 -18.86 5.26 19.19
C LEU A 309 -20.14 4.38 19.10
N SER A 310 -20.47 3.90 17.89
CA SER A 310 -21.48 2.86 17.68
C SER A 310 -20.93 1.71 16.84
N GLY A 311 -20.62 0.63 17.56
CA GLY A 311 -20.78 -0.79 17.22
C GLY A 311 -20.77 -1.27 15.76
N LEU A 312 -19.75 -2.09 15.48
CA LEU A 312 -19.80 -3.29 14.64
C LEU A 312 -20.37 -3.14 13.23
N LYS A 313 -19.53 -2.73 12.27
CA LYS A 313 -19.67 -3.11 10.85
C LYS A 313 -18.31 -3.44 10.25
N SER A 314 -18.23 -4.60 9.61
CA SER A 314 -17.02 -5.17 9.01
C SER A 314 -16.29 -4.16 8.09
N PRO A 315 -14.95 -4.03 8.21
CA PRO A 315 -14.14 -3.05 7.47
C PRO A 315 -14.03 -3.31 5.95
N LEU A 316 -14.66 -4.37 5.44
CA LEU A 316 -14.52 -4.84 4.06
C LEU A 316 -15.70 -4.50 3.12
N ALA A 317 -16.75 -3.80 3.59
CA ALA A 317 -17.89 -3.47 2.74
C ALA A 317 -17.77 -2.08 2.07
N SER A 318 -17.83 -2.06 0.74
CA SER A 318 -18.06 -0.84 -0.04
C SER A 318 -19.51 -0.37 0.12
N ARG A 319 -19.74 0.95 0.23
CA ARG A 319 -21.07 1.53 -0.01
C ARG A 319 -21.04 2.32 -1.33
N PRO A 320 -22.12 2.23 -2.14
CA PRO A 320 -22.26 3.02 -3.35
C PRO A 320 -22.62 4.48 -2.99
N SER A 321 -22.35 5.36 -3.95
CA SER A 321 -22.66 6.79 -3.95
C SER A 321 -24.10 7.10 -3.53
N SER A 322 -24.30 8.08 -2.64
CA SER A 322 -25.31 9.17 -2.73
C SER A 322 -25.46 9.98 -1.44
N PHE A 323 -25.46 11.30 -1.62
CA PHE A 323 -25.88 12.43 -0.74
C PHE A 323 -24.95 12.95 0.39
N PRO A 324 -24.86 14.30 0.55
CA PRO A 324 -23.99 14.95 1.51
C PRO A 324 -24.68 15.15 2.86
N GLY A 325 -23.95 14.83 3.93
CA GLY A 325 -24.35 15.11 5.30
C GLY A 325 -24.32 13.86 6.19
N ILE A 326 -23.48 13.93 7.23
CA ILE A 326 -23.35 13.02 8.38
C ILE A 326 -22.35 11.86 8.19
N GLY A 327 -21.17 12.02 8.79
CA GLY A 327 -20.31 10.89 9.19
C GLY A 327 -18.83 11.20 9.40
N VAL A 328 -18.46 11.60 10.62
CA VAL A 328 -17.18 11.39 11.34
C VAL A 328 -15.84 11.61 10.59
N PRO A 329 -14.94 12.48 11.08
CA PRO A 329 -13.52 12.44 10.71
C PRO A 329 -12.85 11.25 11.42
N SER A 330 -12.61 10.14 10.72
CA SER A 330 -11.65 9.06 11.10
C SER A 330 -11.82 7.78 10.27
N GLN A 331 -13.00 7.50 9.71
CA GLN A 331 -13.24 6.21 9.04
C GLN A 331 -12.58 6.13 7.65
N ALA A 332 -12.55 7.24 6.90
CA ALA A 332 -11.92 7.28 5.58
C ALA A 332 -10.39 7.15 5.69
N LEU A 333 -9.76 7.92 6.59
CA LEU A 333 -8.32 7.83 6.86
C LEU A 333 -7.94 6.46 7.43
N LEU A 334 -8.76 5.88 8.31
CA LEU A 334 -8.55 4.52 8.79
C LEU A 334 -8.65 3.48 7.66
N ARG A 335 -9.61 3.62 6.74
CA ARG A 335 -9.69 2.76 5.55
C ARG A 335 -8.46 2.91 4.66
N TRP A 336 -7.97 4.13 4.47
CA TRP A 336 -6.72 4.40 3.75
C TRP A 336 -5.54 3.73 4.43
N HIS A 337 -5.39 3.91 5.74
CA HIS A 337 -4.35 3.27 6.54
C HIS A 337 -4.36 1.75 6.35
N MET A 338 -5.53 1.10 6.55
CA MET A 338 -5.68 -0.35 6.39
C MET A 338 -5.37 -0.83 4.97
N ARG A 339 -5.79 -0.08 3.94
CA ARG A 339 -5.52 -0.41 2.53
C ARG A 339 -4.04 -0.28 2.19
N LEU A 340 -3.39 0.78 2.66
CA LEU A 340 -1.97 1.01 2.45
C LEU A 340 -1.13 -0.01 3.19
N GLU A 341 -1.50 -0.34 4.43
CA GLU A 341 -0.82 -1.38 5.21
C GLU A 341 -0.97 -2.75 4.55
N TYR A 342 -2.18 -3.13 4.14
CA TYR A 342 -2.40 -4.38 3.39
C TYR A 342 -1.59 -4.42 2.09
N PHE A 343 -1.61 -3.35 1.30
CA PHE A 343 -0.85 -3.29 0.05
C PHE A 343 0.66 -3.37 0.28
N ALA A 344 1.17 -2.72 1.33
CA ALA A 344 2.57 -2.79 1.71
C ALA A 344 2.99 -4.21 2.10
N TYR A 345 2.16 -4.87 2.92
CA TYR A 345 2.38 -6.24 3.38
C TYR A 345 2.36 -7.23 2.22
N GLU A 346 1.35 -7.13 1.34
CA GLU A 346 1.24 -7.96 0.15
C GLU A 346 2.44 -7.77 -0.78
N THR A 347 2.88 -6.53 -0.99
CA THR A 347 4.06 -6.23 -1.82
C THR A 347 5.33 -6.80 -1.22
N LEU A 348 5.57 -6.59 0.09
CA LEU A 348 6.76 -7.09 0.77
C LEU A 348 6.77 -8.62 0.81
N GLN A 349 5.63 -9.23 1.08
CA GLN A 349 5.45 -10.68 1.04
C GLN A 349 5.82 -11.26 -0.32
N ASP A 350 5.35 -10.67 -1.41
CA ASP A 350 5.65 -11.14 -2.76
C ASP A 350 7.15 -11.09 -3.08
N LEU A 351 7.83 -10.03 -2.63
CA LEU A 351 9.28 -9.92 -2.74
C LEU A 351 10.00 -11.01 -1.93
N ARG A 352 9.61 -11.21 -0.67
CA ARG A 352 10.22 -12.18 0.24
C ARG A 352 9.94 -13.62 -0.18
N ILE A 353 8.73 -13.95 -0.65
CA ILE A 353 8.40 -15.26 -1.23
C ILE A 353 9.25 -15.52 -2.48
N GLY A 354 9.43 -14.52 -3.35
CA GLY A 354 10.25 -14.64 -4.55
C GLY A 354 11.73 -14.89 -4.27
N LYS A 355 12.22 -14.48 -3.09
CA LYS A 355 13.61 -14.60 -2.63
C LYS A 355 13.79 -15.56 -1.45
N LEU A 356 12.76 -16.34 -1.12
CA LEU A 356 12.74 -17.16 0.10
C LEU A 356 13.88 -18.19 0.12
N PHE A 357 14.30 -18.66 -1.05
CA PHE A 357 15.45 -19.55 -1.16
C PHE A 357 16.74 -18.88 -0.66
N GLU A 358 17.06 -17.69 -1.16
CA GLU A 358 18.22 -16.90 -0.71
C GLU A 358 18.12 -16.55 0.77
N ILE A 359 16.94 -16.11 1.23
CA ILE A 359 16.72 -15.78 2.64
C ILE A 359 17.04 -16.98 3.53
N ILE A 360 16.59 -18.19 3.16
CA ILE A 360 16.86 -19.40 3.96
C ILE A 360 18.34 -19.82 3.89
N VAL A 361 19.02 -19.60 2.76
CA VAL A 361 20.47 -19.85 2.65
C VAL A 361 21.24 -19.01 3.67
N ASP A 362 20.84 -17.76 3.88
CA ASP A 362 21.49 -16.82 4.80
C ASP A 362 21.02 -16.94 6.26
N TYR A 363 20.16 -17.92 6.58
CA TYR A 363 19.66 -18.15 7.95
C TYR A 363 20.79 -18.69 8.85
N PRO A 364 20.99 -18.19 10.09
CA PRO A 364 20.06 -17.41 10.94
C PRO A 364 20.17 -15.88 10.85
N GLU A 365 21.15 -15.35 10.12
CA GLU A 365 21.36 -13.90 9.99
C GLU A 365 20.16 -13.20 9.35
N SER A 366 19.44 -13.91 8.46
CA SER A 366 18.22 -13.46 7.80
C SER A 366 16.94 -13.62 8.65
N SER A 367 17.04 -13.95 9.93
CA SER A 367 15.87 -14.14 10.82
C SER A 367 14.89 -12.95 10.85
N PRO A 368 15.31 -11.67 10.76
CA PRO A 368 14.36 -10.55 10.71
C PRO A 368 13.48 -10.58 9.47
N ALA A 369 14.01 -10.97 8.31
CA ALA A 369 13.22 -11.10 7.08
C ALA A 369 12.21 -12.26 7.16
N ILE A 370 12.52 -13.32 7.91
CA ILE A 370 11.61 -14.44 8.19
C ILE A 370 10.46 -13.99 9.11
N GLU A 371 10.76 -13.21 10.16
CA GLU A 371 9.73 -12.67 11.06
C GLU A 371 8.83 -11.66 10.35
N ASP A 372 9.39 -10.82 9.48
CA ASP A 372 8.62 -9.92 8.62
C ASP A 372 7.66 -10.69 7.70
N LEU A 373 8.16 -11.76 7.06
CA LEU A 373 7.36 -12.61 6.20
C LEU A 373 6.23 -13.30 6.97
N LYS A 374 6.49 -13.75 8.21
CA LYS A 374 5.46 -14.31 9.10
C LYS A 374 4.33 -13.32 9.37
N GLN A 375 4.66 -12.09 9.79
CA GLN A 375 3.66 -11.05 10.03
C GLN A 375 2.86 -10.70 8.77
N CYS A 376 3.52 -10.68 7.61
CA CYS A 376 2.84 -10.50 6.34
C CYS A 376 1.83 -11.60 6.04
N LEU A 377 2.21 -12.87 6.25
CA LEU A 377 1.35 -14.02 5.98
C LEU A 377 0.14 -14.09 6.93
N GLU A 378 0.33 -13.77 8.21
CA GLU A 378 -0.77 -13.67 9.17
C GLU A 378 -1.81 -12.61 8.75
N TYR A 379 -1.35 -11.53 8.11
CA TYR A 379 -2.23 -10.44 7.68
C TYR A 379 -2.91 -10.67 6.33
N THR A 380 -2.22 -11.31 5.37
CA THR A 380 -2.75 -11.52 4.00
C THR A 380 -3.47 -12.86 3.82
N GLY A 381 -3.12 -13.88 4.62
CA GLY A 381 -3.61 -15.25 4.49
C GLY A 381 -3.11 -16.01 3.24
N GLN A 382 -2.09 -15.52 2.53
CA GLN A 382 -1.62 -16.10 1.25
C GLN A 382 -0.63 -17.26 1.43
N HIS A 383 -0.93 -18.21 2.31
CA HIS A 383 -0.05 -19.32 2.68
C HIS A 383 0.27 -20.28 1.52
N SER A 384 -0.71 -20.59 0.66
CA SER A 384 -0.52 -21.49 -0.49
C SER A 384 0.50 -20.96 -1.50
N LYS A 385 0.49 -19.64 -1.75
CA LYS A 385 1.42 -18.96 -2.66
C LYS A 385 2.88 -19.13 -2.22
N LEU A 386 3.15 -19.07 -0.92
CA LEU A 386 4.48 -19.33 -0.36
C LEU A 386 4.92 -20.77 -0.66
N VAL A 387 4.07 -21.75 -0.34
CA VAL A 387 4.38 -23.17 -0.51
C VAL A 387 4.65 -23.51 -1.98
N ASP A 388 3.77 -23.10 -2.90
CA ASP A 388 3.90 -23.40 -4.33
C ASP A 388 5.14 -22.74 -4.95
N SER A 389 5.38 -21.46 -4.62
CA SER A 389 6.55 -20.73 -5.10
C SER A 389 7.84 -21.34 -4.57
N PHE A 390 7.88 -21.69 -3.28
CA PHE A 390 9.09 -22.22 -2.66
C PHE A 390 9.42 -23.64 -3.12
N ILE A 391 8.42 -24.52 -3.24
CA ILE A 391 8.60 -25.87 -3.84
C ILE A 391 9.14 -25.74 -5.27
N SER A 392 8.61 -24.80 -6.06
CA SER A 392 9.09 -24.54 -7.42
C SER A 392 10.56 -24.09 -7.43
N SER A 393 10.93 -23.19 -6.52
CA SER A 393 12.32 -22.72 -6.36
C SER A 393 13.27 -23.86 -5.96
N LEU A 394 12.88 -24.70 -5.00
CA LEU A 394 13.64 -25.88 -4.57
C LEU A 394 13.88 -26.86 -5.72
N ARG A 395 12.85 -27.17 -6.51
CA ARG A 395 12.95 -28.08 -7.67
C ARG A 395 13.89 -27.54 -8.75
N TYR A 396 13.83 -26.23 -9.01
CA TYR A 396 14.64 -25.62 -10.07
C TYR A 396 16.11 -25.45 -9.66
N ARG A 397 16.39 -25.13 -8.39
CA ARG A 397 17.72 -24.72 -7.93
C ARG A 397 18.48 -25.78 -7.15
N LEU A 398 17.80 -26.51 -6.27
CA LEU A 398 18.42 -27.39 -5.28
C LEU A 398 18.28 -28.87 -5.64
N LEU A 399 17.08 -29.31 -6.02
CA LEU A 399 16.75 -30.71 -6.28
C LEU A 399 17.15 -31.13 -7.69
N THR A 400 18.41 -30.87 -8.05
CA THR A 400 19.00 -31.21 -9.34
C THR A 400 20.18 -32.17 -9.16
N ALA A 401 20.50 -32.94 -10.20
CA ALA A 401 21.57 -33.93 -10.13
C ALA A 401 22.97 -33.33 -9.89
N GLY A 402 23.13 -32.01 -10.15
CA GLY A 402 24.39 -31.30 -9.96
C GLY A 402 24.66 -30.83 -8.53
N ALA A 403 23.64 -30.74 -7.68
CA ALA A 403 23.81 -30.31 -6.29
C ALA A 403 24.44 -31.44 -5.44
N SER A 404 25.35 -31.10 -4.52
CA SER A 404 25.92 -32.10 -3.61
C SER A 404 24.89 -32.53 -2.57
N THR A 405 24.96 -33.79 -2.11
CA THR A 405 24.05 -34.32 -1.08
C THR A 405 24.16 -33.51 0.22
N ASN A 406 25.37 -33.06 0.55
CA ASN A 406 25.66 -32.26 1.74
C ASN A 406 24.99 -30.87 1.65
N ASP A 407 25.07 -30.17 0.52
CA ASP A 407 24.39 -28.87 0.34
C ASP A 407 22.87 -28.99 0.48
N ILE A 408 22.28 -30.07 -0.07
CA ILE A 408 20.83 -30.31 0.03
C ILE A 408 20.43 -30.56 1.50
N LEU A 409 21.23 -31.32 2.25
CA LEU A 409 20.98 -31.57 3.68
C LEU A 409 21.13 -30.30 4.51
N HIS A 410 22.17 -29.49 4.27
CA HIS A 410 22.35 -28.20 4.93
C HIS A 410 21.19 -27.26 4.66
N GLN A 411 20.78 -27.11 3.40
CA GLN A 411 19.63 -26.29 3.03
C GLN A 411 18.33 -26.83 3.64
N TYR A 412 18.18 -28.15 3.76
CA TYR A 412 17.01 -28.74 4.42
C TYR A 412 16.97 -28.42 5.92
N VAL A 413 18.10 -28.48 6.62
CA VAL A 413 18.19 -28.06 8.03
C VAL A 413 17.82 -26.58 8.18
N SER A 414 18.40 -25.68 7.37
CA SER A 414 18.05 -24.26 7.41
C SER A 414 16.57 -24.02 7.08
N THR A 415 16.01 -24.78 6.13
CA THR A 415 14.58 -24.74 5.78
C THR A 415 13.70 -25.16 6.96
N ILE A 416 14.07 -26.22 7.69
CA ILE A 416 13.35 -26.66 8.89
C ILE A 416 13.33 -25.53 9.93
N LYS A 417 14.48 -24.92 10.21
CA LYS A 417 14.59 -23.86 11.22
C LYS A 417 13.79 -22.60 10.83
N ALA A 418 13.95 -22.14 9.59
CA ALA A 418 13.25 -20.96 9.09
C ALA A 418 11.73 -21.17 9.02
N LEU A 419 11.25 -22.30 8.48
CA LEU A 419 9.81 -22.55 8.36
C LEU A 419 9.13 -22.79 9.71
N ARG A 420 9.82 -23.34 10.71
CA ARG A 420 9.30 -23.42 12.08
C ARG A 420 9.11 -22.05 12.73
N SER A 421 9.94 -21.07 12.36
CA SER A 421 9.79 -19.69 12.83
C SER A 421 8.54 -19.04 12.23
N ILE A 422 8.23 -19.34 10.96
CA ILE A 422 7.04 -18.83 10.26
C ILE A 422 5.77 -19.53 10.75
N ASP A 423 5.79 -20.87 10.76
CA ASP A 423 4.64 -21.72 11.08
C ASP A 423 5.02 -22.73 12.18
N PRO A 424 4.66 -22.45 13.44
CA PRO A 424 4.91 -23.38 14.55
C PRO A 424 4.02 -24.64 14.48
N THR A 425 2.97 -24.66 13.65
CA THR A 425 2.12 -25.85 13.48
C THR A 425 2.79 -26.94 12.66
N GLY A 426 3.81 -26.57 11.86
CA GLY A 426 4.59 -27.47 11.02
C GLY A 426 3.91 -27.89 9.71
N VAL A 427 2.81 -27.26 9.33
CA VAL A 427 2.06 -27.56 8.10
C VAL A 427 2.86 -27.16 6.86
N PHE A 428 3.51 -25.99 6.87
CA PHE A 428 4.36 -25.59 5.72
C PHE A 428 5.57 -26.50 5.56
N LEU A 429 6.21 -26.84 6.67
CA LEU A 429 7.38 -27.71 6.67
C LEU A 429 7.04 -29.10 6.17
N GLU A 430 5.85 -29.61 6.49
CA GLU A 430 5.38 -30.88 5.97
C GLU A 430 5.27 -30.87 4.43
N ALA A 431 4.57 -29.87 3.88
CA ALA A 431 4.32 -29.76 2.45
C ALA A 431 5.59 -29.51 1.64
N VAL A 432 6.45 -28.61 2.13
CA VAL A 432 7.71 -28.22 1.48
C VAL A 432 8.81 -29.27 1.67
N GLY A 433 8.83 -29.94 2.82
CA GLY A 433 9.87 -30.90 3.17
C GLY A 433 9.76 -32.22 2.41
N GLU A 434 8.56 -32.66 2.03
CA GLU A 434 8.38 -33.96 1.35
C GLU A 434 9.13 -34.05 0.01
N PRO A 435 9.05 -33.07 -0.92
CA PRO A 435 9.86 -33.08 -2.14
C PRO A 435 11.38 -33.22 -1.90
N ILE A 436 11.89 -32.64 -0.81
CA ILE A 436 13.32 -32.72 -0.45
C ILE A 436 13.64 -34.13 0.05
N ARG A 437 12.82 -34.67 0.96
CA ARG A 437 12.99 -36.03 1.51
C ARG A 437 12.92 -37.10 0.43
N ASP A 438 11.94 -36.99 -0.47
CA ASP A 438 11.77 -37.92 -1.59
C ASP A 438 12.98 -37.92 -2.52
N TYR A 439 13.53 -36.75 -2.80
CA TYR A 439 14.75 -36.62 -3.61
C TYR A 439 15.97 -37.25 -2.92
N LEU A 440 16.16 -36.97 -1.63
CA LEU A 440 17.27 -37.53 -0.84
C LEU A 440 17.18 -39.04 -0.66
N ARG A 441 15.96 -39.61 -0.54
CA ARG A 441 15.75 -41.07 -0.48
C ARG A 441 16.21 -41.78 -1.75
N GLY A 442 16.19 -41.08 -2.90
CA GLY A 442 16.70 -41.59 -4.17
C GLY A 442 18.23 -41.61 -4.30
N ARG A 443 18.96 -40.88 -3.45
CA ARG A 443 20.42 -40.79 -3.48
C ARG A 443 21.06 -41.84 -2.56
N LYS A 444 22.07 -42.54 -3.09
CA LYS A 444 22.72 -43.68 -2.40
C LYS A 444 23.64 -43.24 -1.25
N ASP A 445 24.18 -42.04 -1.34
CA ASP A 445 25.15 -41.46 -0.41
C ASP A 445 24.50 -40.69 0.75
N THR A 446 23.18 -40.52 0.75
CA THR A 446 22.42 -39.77 1.76
C THR A 446 22.68 -40.24 3.19
N ILE A 447 22.62 -41.55 3.45
CA ILE A 447 22.82 -42.11 4.80
C ILE A 447 24.23 -41.77 5.29
N LYS A 448 25.25 -41.99 4.44
CA LYS A 448 26.63 -41.68 4.76
C LYS A 448 26.81 -40.19 5.05
N CYS A 449 26.26 -39.30 4.22
CA CYS A 449 26.33 -37.86 4.44
C CYS A 449 25.64 -37.41 5.74
N ILE A 450 24.47 -37.97 6.08
CA ILE A 450 23.79 -37.67 7.35
C ILE A 450 24.64 -38.11 8.55
N VAL A 451 25.18 -39.34 8.50
CA VAL A 451 26.05 -39.87 9.56
C VAL A 451 27.32 -39.04 9.71
N THR A 452 27.96 -38.66 8.61
CA THR A 452 29.12 -37.75 8.63
C THR A 452 28.74 -36.40 9.26
N MET A 453 27.62 -35.79 8.85
CA MET A 453 27.14 -34.51 9.40
C MET A 453 26.87 -34.56 10.91
N LEU A 454 26.42 -35.72 11.45
CA LEU A 454 26.22 -35.94 12.88
C LEU A 454 27.53 -36.14 13.67
N THR A 455 28.65 -36.42 13.01
CA THR A 455 29.91 -36.82 13.68
C THR A 455 31.12 -35.93 13.41
N ASP A 456 31.04 -35.02 12.43
CA ASP A 456 32.14 -34.10 12.08
C ASP A 456 32.19 -32.82 12.95
N GLY A 457 31.47 -32.77 14.07
CA GLY A 457 31.40 -31.60 14.97
C GLY A 457 32.59 -31.37 15.91
N SER A 458 33.81 -31.85 15.64
CA SER A 458 34.91 -31.68 16.62
C SER A 458 36.34 -31.56 16.05
N GLY A 459 36.54 -31.31 14.75
CA GLY A 459 37.88 -31.34 14.15
C GLY A 459 38.30 -30.06 13.42
N GLY A 460 38.89 -29.10 14.14
CA GLY A 460 39.93 -28.17 13.66
C GLY A 460 39.71 -27.35 12.38
N ASN A 461 39.58 -26.03 12.56
CA ASN A 461 40.12 -24.99 11.67
C ASN A 461 39.86 -25.15 10.15
N THR A 462 38.61 -25.00 9.73
CA THR A 462 38.29 -24.44 8.42
C THR A 462 37.36 -23.26 8.60
N SER A 463 37.82 -22.09 8.16
CA SER A 463 37.06 -20.84 8.14
C SER A 463 35.82 -21.01 7.24
N GLY A 464 34.66 -21.25 7.85
CA GLY A 464 33.35 -21.33 7.20
C GLY A 464 32.34 -22.04 8.11
N GLY A 465 31.57 -21.27 8.88
CA GLY A 465 30.78 -21.77 9.99
C GLY A 465 29.54 -22.62 9.65
N ASN A 466 29.08 -23.32 10.70
CA ASN A 466 27.69 -23.33 11.17
C ASN A 466 26.66 -24.32 10.60
N ALA A 467 26.93 -25.63 10.62
CA ALA A 467 25.82 -26.59 10.52
C ALA A 467 25.97 -27.94 11.22
N GLY A 468 27.15 -28.55 11.24
CA GLY A 468 27.38 -29.79 12.02
C GLY A 468 27.34 -29.55 13.52
N ASP A 469 27.98 -28.46 13.96
CA ASP A 469 27.99 -27.99 15.35
C ASP A 469 26.57 -27.64 15.83
N ASN A 470 25.79 -26.97 14.97
CA ASN A 470 24.41 -26.56 15.28
C ASN A 470 23.42 -27.73 15.42
N LEU A 471 23.71 -28.91 14.84
CA LEU A 471 22.86 -30.09 15.02
C LEU A 471 23.17 -30.77 16.35
N LEU A 472 24.46 -30.97 16.68
CA LEU A 472 24.88 -31.51 17.97
C LEU A 472 24.50 -30.59 19.14
N GLU A 473 24.58 -29.28 18.95
CA GLU A 473 24.16 -28.27 19.92
C GLU A 473 22.62 -28.22 20.08
N GLU A 474 21.85 -28.46 19.01
CA GLU A 474 20.39 -28.66 19.14
C GLU A 474 20.05 -29.96 19.88
N LEU A 475 20.77 -31.05 19.61
CA LEU A 475 20.64 -32.28 20.40
C LEU A 475 20.99 -32.03 21.88
N ASN A 476 21.97 -31.19 22.16
CA ASN A 476 22.35 -30.83 23.53
C ASN A 476 21.29 -29.95 24.23
N ARG A 477 20.68 -28.99 23.53
CA ARG A 477 19.54 -28.18 24.04
C ARG A 477 18.31 -29.03 24.33
N ASP A 478 18.02 -30.01 23.48
CA ASP A 478 16.87 -30.89 23.64
C ASP A 478 17.09 -31.91 24.77
N ALA A 479 18.32 -32.42 24.92
CA ALA A 479 18.74 -33.23 26.07
C ALA A 479 18.62 -32.45 27.39
N GLU A 480 19.04 -31.19 27.44
CA GLU A 480 18.89 -30.33 28.62
C GLU A 480 17.40 -30.00 28.93
N ASN A 481 16.56 -29.83 27.92
CA ASN A 481 15.11 -29.65 28.11
C ASN A 481 14.41 -30.93 28.61
N GLN A 482 14.95 -32.11 28.28
CA GLN A 482 14.49 -33.41 28.78
C GLN A 482 15.04 -33.74 30.18
N GLU A 483 16.29 -33.42 30.48
CA GLU A 483 16.88 -33.62 31.83
C GLU A 483 16.23 -32.71 32.88
N ASN A 484 15.86 -31.49 32.51
CA ASN A 484 15.06 -30.60 33.39
C ASN A 484 13.64 -31.12 33.65
N ALA A 485 13.20 -32.17 32.95
CA ALA A 485 11.92 -32.83 33.16
C ALA A 485 12.04 -34.18 33.91
N ASP A 486 13.25 -34.71 34.14
CA ASP A 486 13.47 -36.07 34.66
C ASP A 486 14.19 -36.13 36.01
N TYR A 487 14.44 -34.99 36.67
CA TYR A 487 14.84 -34.97 38.08
C TYR A 487 13.77 -34.30 38.96
N ASP A 488 12.98 -35.19 39.55
CA ASP A 488 12.28 -35.10 40.83
C ASP A 488 10.74 -35.15 40.77
N ASP A 489 10.22 -36.07 41.59
CA ASP A 489 8.83 -36.32 41.96
C ASP A 489 7.91 -37.14 41.01
N HIS A 490 7.96 -38.45 41.23
CA HIS A 490 6.84 -39.33 40.95
C HIS A 490 5.59 -38.84 41.71
N THR A 491 4.58 -38.34 40.96
CA THR A 491 3.16 -38.10 41.31
C THR A 491 2.66 -36.64 41.34
N ASN A 492 2.61 -35.93 40.19
CA ASN A 492 1.53 -34.97 39.77
C ASN A 492 1.87 -34.06 38.55
N ILE A 493 3.05 -34.17 37.95
CA ILE A 493 3.48 -33.23 36.88
C ILE A 493 2.70 -33.43 35.57
N ASP A 494 2.29 -34.67 35.26
CA ASP A 494 1.60 -35.02 34.01
C ASP A 494 0.22 -34.34 33.88
N GLU A 495 -0.54 -34.18 34.97
CA GLU A 495 -1.82 -33.47 34.93
C GLU A 495 -1.64 -31.96 34.76
N LYS A 496 -0.65 -31.35 35.41
CA LYS A 496 -0.41 -29.91 35.30
C LYS A 496 0.13 -29.53 33.91
N GLN A 497 1.01 -30.34 33.34
CA GLN A 497 1.47 -30.18 31.96
C GLN A 497 0.35 -30.49 30.97
N ALA A 498 -0.47 -31.52 31.19
CA ALA A 498 -1.64 -31.80 30.37
C ALA A 498 -2.68 -30.66 30.41
N TRP A 499 -2.86 -30.02 31.57
CA TRP A 499 -3.70 -28.83 31.72
C TRP A 499 -3.13 -27.61 30.98
N LEU A 500 -1.84 -27.30 31.13
CA LEU A 500 -1.17 -26.23 30.36
C LEU A 500 -1.20 -26.50 28.83
N ASN A 501 -1.04 -27.76 28.44
CA ASN A 501 -1.16 -28.21 27.05
C ASN A 501 -2.61 -28.19 26.55
N SER A 502 -3.60 -28.27 27.44
CA SER A 502 -5.02 -28.12 27.10
C SER A 502 -5.41 -26.66 26.89
N GLU A 503 -4.77 -25.75 27.64
CA GLU A 503 -5.02 -24.31 27.55
C GLU A 503 -4.35 -23.66 26.32
N SER A 504 -3.27 -24.27 25.82
CA SER A 504 -2.57 -23.89 24.57
C SER A 504 -2.95 -24.77 23.36
N TRP A 505 -3.98 -25.59 23.48
CA TRP A 505 -4.45 -26.42 22.37
C TRP A 505 -5.27 -25.59 21.39
N GLU A 506 -4.75 -25.47 20.17
CA GLU A 506 -5.47 -24.91 19.03
C GLU A 506 -5.79 -26.01 18.00
N PRO A 507 -6.95 -25.93 17.33
CA PRO A 507 -7.31 -26.85 16.25
C PRO A 507 -6.34 -26.69 15.07
N ASP A 508 -6.21 -27.74 14.26
CA ASP A 508 -5.40 -27.68 13.05
C ASP A 508 -5.96 -26.65 12.06
N PRO A 509 -5.09 -25.88 11.36
CA PRO A 509 -5.52 -24.96 10.31
C PRO A 509 -6.14 -25.73 9.13
N VAL A 510 -6.93 -25.04 8.30
CA VAL A 510 -7.68 -25.65 7.19
C VAL A 510 -6.76 -26.34 6.17
N GLU A 511 -5.54 -25.85 6.04
CA GLU A 511 -4.52 -26.33 5.11
C GLU A 511 -3.84 -27.63 5.57
N ALA A 512 -4.08 -28.07 6.81
CA ALA A 512 -3.51 -29.30 7.35
C ALA A 512 -4.12 -30.56 6.73
N ASP A 513 -3.28 -31.57 6.45
CA ASP A 513 -3.76 -32.88 6.01
C ASP A 513 -4.55 -33.57 7.14
N PRO A 514 -5.85 -33.90 6.95
CA PRO A 514 -6.68 -34.53 7.97
C PRO A 514 -6.24 -35.96 8.31
N LEU A 515 -5.40 -36.60 7.49
CA LEU A 515 -4.85 -37.94 7.76
C LEU A 515 -3.64 -37.90 8.70
N LYS A 516 -3.11 -36.70 9.02
CA LYS A 516 -1.89 -36.52 9.79
C LYS A 516 -2.13 -35.60 10.98
N GLY A 517 -1.96 -36.16 12.19
CA GLY A 517 -2.32 -35.47 13.42
C GLY A 517 -1.35 -34.33 13.81
N SER A 518 -1.91 -33.20 14.25
CA SER A 518 -1.21 -32.02 14.78
C SER A 518 -0.06 -32.31 15.75
N ARG A 519 -0.28 -33.23 16.70
CA ARG A 519 0.71 -33.57 17.74
C ARG A 519 1.94 -34.27 17.17
N SER A 520 1.78 -35.02 16.08
CA SER A 520 2.93 -35.67 15.44
C SER A 520 3.77 -34.64 14.70
N ARG A 521 3.17 -33.62 14.06
CA ARG A 521 3.93 -32.58 13.35
C ARG A 521 4.77 -31.70 14.28
N ARG A 522 4.18 -31.29 15.40
CA ARG A 522 4.81 -30.37 16.37
C ARG A 522 5.94 -30.99 17.20
N LYS A 523 6.02 -32.33 17.29
CA LYS A 523 6.97 -33.05 18.15
C LYS A 523 8.14 -33.69 17.39
N ILE A 524 8.19 -33.62 16.05
CA ILE A 524 9.31 -34.25 15.31
C ILE A 524 10.47 -33.26 15.26
N ASP A 525 11.56 -33.56 15.95
CA ASP A 525 12.79 -32.78 15.96
C ASP A 525 13.54 -32.82 14.62
N ILE A 526 14.54 -31.95 14.45
CA ILE A 526 15.34 -31.92 13.21
C ILE A 526 15.96 -33.30 12.95
N LEU A 527 16.48 -33.95 13.99
CA LEU A 527 17.00 -35.32 13.90
C LEU A 527 15.91 -36.31 13.48
N GLY A 528 14.71 -36.21 14.06
CA GLY A 528 13.56 -37.03 13.67
C GLY A 528 13.23 -36.87 12.17
N LEU A 529 13.26 -35.64 11.66
CA LEU A 529 13.07 -35.34 10.24
C LEU A 529 14.21 -35.89 9.37
N MET A 530 15.46 -35.86 9.83
CA MET A 530 16.60 -36.44 9.10
C MET A 530 16.50 -37.98 9.06
N VAL A 531 16.20 -38.61 10.19
CA VAL A 531 16.04 -40.07 10.30
C VAL A 531 14.84 -40.55 9.48
N SER A 532 13.78 -39.73 9.34
CA SER A 532 12.63 -40.04 8.49
C SER A 532 12.99 -40.23 7.01
N ILE A 533 14.09 -39.62 6.53
CA ILE A 533 14.57 -39.80 5.15
C ILE A 533 15.08 -41.23 4.94
N ILE A 534 15.76 -41.78 5.95
CA ILE A 534 16.39 -43.11 5.93
C ILE A 534 15.34 -44.22 6.09
N GLY A 535 14.26 -43.94 6.83
CA GLY A 535 13.13 -44.85 7.03
C GLY A 535 13.37 -45.96 8.05
N SER A 536 14.62 -46.31 8.38
CA SER A 536 14.97 -47.25 9.45
C SER A 536 16.14 -46.76 10.30
N LYS A 537 15.99 -46.84 11.63
CA LYS A 537 17.07 -46.59 12.60
C LYS A 537 18.23 -47.57 12.43
N ASP A 538 17.97 -48.82 12.03
CA ASP A 538 19.00 -49.87 11.92
C ASP A 538 20.02 -49.57 10.81
N GLN A 539 19.58 -48.93 9.72
CA GLN A 539 20.47 -48.55 8.62
C GLN A 539 21.43 -47.44 9.05
N LEU A 540 20.93 -46.45 9.80
CA LEU A 540 21.75 -45.39 10.38
C LEU A 540 22.81 -45.97 11.32
N VAL A 541 22.41 -46.88 12.22
CA VAL A 541 23.33 -47.51 13.19
C VAL A 541 24.40 -48.34 12.48
N ASN A 542 24.04 -49.11 11.44
CA ASN A 542 25.03 -49.88 10.69
C ASN A 542 26.05 -48.98 9.97
N GLU A 543 25.60 -47.91 9.32
CA GLU A 543 26.53 -46.98 8.65
C GLU A 543 27.40 -46.23 9.66
N TYR A 544 26.84 -45.80 10.80
CA TYR A 544 27.60 -45.21 11.90
C TYR A 544 28.67 -46.15 12.45
N ARG A 545 28.37 -47.45 12.60
CA ARG A 545 29.36 -48.46 13.03
C ARG A 545 30.50 -48.60 12.04
N VAL A 546 30.20 -48.61 10.73
CA VAL A 546 31.21 -48.72 9.67
C VAL A 546 32.10 -47.48 9.67
N MET A 547 31.50 -46.29 9.71
CA MET A 547 32.24 -45.03 9.73
C MET A 547 33.07 -44.86 11.02
N LEU A 548 32.52 -45.21 12.19
CA LEU A 548 33.26 -45.15 13.45
C LEU A 548 34.45 -46.12 13.44
N ALA A 549 34.29 -47.32 12.87
CA ALA A 549 35.39 -48.26 12.71
C ALA A 549 36.50 -47.69 11.82
N GLU A 550 36.16 -47.09 10.67
CA GLU A 550 37.13 -46.42 9.80
C GLU A 550 37.82 -45.25 10.50
N LYS A 551 37.06 -44.40 11.22
CA LYS A 551 37.58 -43.25 11.97
C LYS A 551 38.57 -43.68 13.04
N LEU A 552 38.21 -44.68 13.86
CA LEU A 552 39.06 -45.21 14.93
C LEU A 552 40.33 -45.90 14.39
N LEU A 553 40.24 -46.59 13.24
CA LEU A 553 41.40 -47.19 12.59
C LEU A 553 42.36 -46.13 12.00
N SER A 554 41.84 -44.96 11.63
CA SER A 554 42.63 -43.87 11.02
C SER A 554 43.25 -42.89 12.03
N LYS A 555 42.76 -42.84 13.27
CA LYS A 555 43.25 -41.93 14.32
C LYS A 555 44.61 -42.37 14.86
N SER A 556 45.62 -41.51 14.71
CA SER A 556 46.97 -41.69 15.29
C SER A 556 47.08 -41.23 16.74
N ASP A 557 46.24 -40.29 17.15
CA ASP A 557 46.43 -39.52 18.40
C ASP A 557 45.63 -40.09 19.58
N PHE A 558 44.85 -41.16 19.35
CA PHE A 558 44.01 -41.88 20.33
C PHE A 558 43.04 -41.00 21.15
N ASP A 559 42.74 -39.77 20.73
CA ASP A 559 41.70 -38.94 21.33
C ASP A 559 40.31 -39.42 20.89
N ILE A 560 39.51 -39.92 21.85
CA ILE A 560 38.18 -40.52 21.63
C ILE A 560 37.09 -39.71 22.36
N ASP A 561 37.45 -38.67 23.11
CA ASP A 561 36.50 -37.96 23.97
C ASP A 561 35.34 -37.33 23.17
N SER A 562 35.66 -36.80 21.97
CA SER A 562 34.67 -36.27 21.02
C SER A 562 33.71 -37.33 20.46
N ASP A 563 34.22 -38.54 20.17
CA ASP A 563 33.40 -39.64 19.64
C ASP A 563 32.49 -40.22 20.74
N ILE A 564 32.97 -40.29 21.98
CA ILE A 564 32.18 -40.70 23.15
C ILE A 564 31.03 -39.72 23.37
N ARG A 565 31.32 -38.41 23.39
CA ARG A 565 30.29 -37.36 23.54
C ARG A 565 29.20 -37.45 22.47
N THR A 566 29.61 -37.66 21.21
CA THR A 566 28.68 -37.83 20.09
C THR A 566 27.80 -39.07 20.27
N LEU A 567 28.37 -40.17 20.78
CA LEU A 567 27.63 -41.40 21.04
C LEU A 567 26.62 -41.26 22.17
N GLU A 568 26.95 -40.51 23.22
CA GLU A 568 26.02 -40.19 24.32
C GLU A 568 24.83 -39.37 23.81
N LEU A 569 25.07 -38.30 23.05
CA LEU A 569 24.01 -37.47 22.45
C LEU A 569 23.07 -38.28 21.53
N LEU A 570 23.64 -39.16 20.70
CA LEU A 570 22.84 -40.05 19.85
C LEU A 570 22.03 -41.04 20.71
N LYS A 571 22.62 -41.58 21.76
CA LYS A 571 21.94 -42.53 22.65
C LYS A 571 20.71 -41.90 23.31
N ASP A 572 20.80 -40.66 23.76
CA ASP A 572 19.67 -39.95 24.37
C ASP A 572 18.58 -39.64 23.33
N SER A 573 18.98 -39.27 22.12
CA SER A 573 18.05 -38.96 21.03
C SER A 573 17.30 -40.17 20.45
N PHE A 574 17.89 -41.37 20.55
CA PHE A 574 17.30 -42.61 20.03
C PHE A 574 16.60 -43.46 21.09
N ARG A 575 16.69 -43.08 22.36
CA ARG A 575 15.98 -43.70 23.49
C ARG A 575 14.46 -43.55 23.33
#